data_AF-A0A7C5ME30-F1
#
_entry.id   AF-A0A7C5ME30-F1
#
_cell.length_a   1.000
_cell.length_b   1.000
_cell.length_c   1.000
_cell.angle_alpha   90.00
_cell.angle_beta   90.00
_cell.angle_gamma   90.00
#
_symmetry.space_group_name_H-M   'P 1'
#
loop_
_entity.id
_entity.type
_entity.pdbx_description
1 polymer ?
#
loop_
_entity_poly.entity_id
_entity_poly.type
_entity_poly.pdbx_seq_one_letter_code
_entity_poly.pdbx_strand_id
1 'polypeptide(L)' 'FFPAEQNRALLSPERTAQIMAHTPYGRFGEPQELVGAVLFLASEKASSFVTGAILSVDGGFTAMTI' A
#
# COMPACT_ATOMS: atom_id res chain seq x y z
N PHE A 1 0.33 4.44 -1.97
CA PHE A 1 -0.74 4.88 -1.04
C PHE A 1 -2.11 4.47 -1.59
N PHE A 2 -3.08 4.11 -0.75
CA PHE A 2 -4.43 3.74 -1.16
C PHE A 2 -5.46 4.80 -0.72
N PRO A 3 -6.20 5.42 -1.65
CA PRO A 3 -7.32 6.28 -1.31
C PRO A 3 -8.49 5.41 -0.87
N ALA A 4 -8.96 5.64 0.35
CA ALA A 4 -10.13 5.01 0.93
C ALA A 4 -11.23 6.07 1.11
N GLU A 5 -12.49 5.63 1.21
CA GLU A 5 -13.62 6.55 1.44
C GLU A 5 -13.37 7.47 2.65
N GLN A 6 -12.77 6.92 3.70
CA GLN A 6 -12.45 7.62 4.94
C GLN A 6 -11.38 8.72 4.80
N ASN A 7 -10.45 8.60 3.84
CA ASN A 7 -9.37 9.57 3.66
C ASN A 7 -9.60 10.50 2.46
N ARG A 8 -10.64 10.25 1.65
CA ARG A 8 -10.93 11.00 0.43
C ARG A 8 -11.15 12.49 0.68
N ALA A 9 -11.80 12.84 1.79
CA ALA A 9 -12.03 14.23 2.19
C ALA A 9 -10.73 14.99 2.54
N LEU A 10 -9.62 14.28 2.77
CA LEU A 10 -8.33 14.85 3.13
C LEU A 10 -7.37 14.99 1.93
N LEU A 11 -7.77 14.53 0.74
CA LEU A 11 -6.95 14.55 -0.47
C LEU A 11 -7.10 15.88 -1.23
N SER A 12 -6.60 16.98 -0.64
CA SER A 12 -6.42 18.22 -1.42
C SER A 12 -5.42 18.00 -2.56
N PRO A 13 -5.40 18.84 -3.60
CA PRO A 13 -4.39 18.77 -4.67
C PRO A 13 -2.96 18.82 -4.12
N GLU A 14 -2.69 19.70 -3.15
CA GLU A 14 -1.37 19.84 -2.52
C GLU A 14 -0.98 18.57 -1.76
N ARG A 15 -1.92 18.00 -0.99
CA ARG A 15 -1.68 16.77 -0.24
C ARG A 15 -1.45 15.59 -1.18
N THR A 16 -2.18 15.53 -2.27
CA THR A 16 -2.01 14.51 -3.32
C THR A 16 -0.62 14.61 -3.94
N ALA A 17 -0.18 15.81 -4.29
CA ALA A 17 1.16 16.04 -4.84
C ALA A 17 2.26 15.60 -3.86
N GLN A 18 2.12 15.90 -2.56
CA GLN A 18 3.06 15.44 -1.53
C GLN A 18 3.11 13.91 -1.42
N ILE A 19 1.95 13.25 -1.46
CA ILE A 19 1.88 11.77 -1.42
C ILE A 19 2.53 11.18 -2.67
N MET A 20 2.27 11.74 -3.85
CA MET A 20 2.87 11.27 -5.11
C MET A 20 4.38 11.45 -5.14
N ALA A 21 4.91 12.55 -4.58
CA ALA A 21 6.36 12.77 -4.46
C ALA A 21 7.06 11.67 -3.65
N HIS A 22 6.35 11.03 -2.72
CA HIS A 22 6.87 9.92 -1.90
C HIS A 22 6.36 8.56 -2.36
N THR A 23 5.61 8.45 -3.46
CA THR A 23 5.11 7.17 -3.98
C THR A 23 5.84 6.88 -5.29
N PRO A 24 6.90 6.04 -5.32
CA PRO A 24 7.65 5.72 -6.53
C PRO A 24 6.81 5.25 -7.72
N TYR A 25 5.69 4.57 -7.44
CA TYR A 25 4.73 4.16 -8.49
C TYR A 25 4.03 5.33 -9.19
N GLY A 26 4.12 6.56 -8.67
CA GLY A 26 3.55 7.77 -9.28
C GLY A 26 2.03 7.80 -9.36
N ARG A 27 1.34 6.86 -8.70
CA ARG A 27 -0.11 6.76 -8.65
C ARG A 27 -0.60 6.19 -7.33
N PHE A 28 -1.89 6.37 -7.10
CA PHE A 28 -2.60 5.64 -6.07
C PHE A 28 -2.75 4.15 -6.43
N GLY A 29 -2.79 3.30 -5.40
CA GLY A 29 -3.09 1.89 -5.53
C GLY A 29 -4.60 1.64 -5.64
N GLU A 30 -4.97 0.60 -6.37
CA GLU A 30 -6.35 0.11 -6.51
C GLU A 30 -6.59 -1.05 -5.54
N PRO A 31 -7.76 -1.15 -4.87
CA PRO A 31 -8.01 -2.17 -3.85
C PRO A 31 -7.67 -3.61 -4.25
N GLN A 32 -7.80 -3.96 -5.53
CA GLN A 32 -7.49 -5.27 -6.08
C GLN A 32 -6.00 -5.63 -5.96
N GLU A 33 -5.11 -4.64 -5.88
CA GLU A 33 -3.66 -4.85 -5.72
C GLU A 33 -3.30 -5.40 -4.32
N LEU A 34 -4.20 -5.30 -3.33
CA LEU A 34 -4.02 -5.90 -2.00
C LEU A 34 -4.31 -7.41 -1.98
N VAL A 35 -5.11 -7.90 -2.92
CA VAL A 35 -5.63 -9.29 -2.91
C VAL A 35 -4.50 -10.31 -2.93
N GLY A 36 -3.47 -10.10 -3.74
CA GLY A 36 -2.33 -11.02 -3.83
C GLY A 36 -1.59 -11.18 -2.50
N ALA A 37 -1.36 -10.07 -1.79
CA ALA A 37 -0.70 -10.09 -0.48
C ALA A 37 -1.56 -10.78 0.58
N VAL A 38 -2.87 -10.52 0.58
CA VAL A 38 -3.82 -11.20 1.48
C VAL A 38 -3.84 -12.71 1.22
N LEU A 39 -3.93 -13.11 -0.05
CA LEU A 39 -3.91 -14.53 -0.43
C LEU A 39 -2.60 -15.21 -0.05
N PHE A 40 -1.46 -14.54 -0.21
CA PHE A 40 -0.17 -15.05 0.23
C PHE A 40 -0.14 -15.28 1.75
N LEU A 41 -0.52 -14.26 2.53
CA LEU A 41 -0.50 -14.32 4.00
C LEU A 41 -1.53 -15.32 4.57
N ALA A 42 -2.67 -15.50 3.91
CA ALA A 42 -3.70 -16.45 4.34
C ALA A 42 -3.45 -17.89 3.85
N SER A 43 -2.58 -18.08 2.86
CA SER A 43 -2.33 -19.39 2.26
C SER A 43 -1.30 -20.19 3.05
N GLU A 44 -1.73 -21.24 3.75
CA GLU A 44 -0.83 -22.18 4.43
C GLU A 44 0.24 -22.73 3.47
N LYS A 45 -0.12 -23.05 2.23
CA LYS A 45 0.84 -23.58 1.25
C LYS A 45 1.87 -22.56 0.80
N ALA A 46 1.50 -21.27 0.70
CA ALA A 46 2.39 -20.23 0.19
C ALA A 46 3.26 -19.61 1.30
N SER A 47 2.80 -19.61 2.55
CA SER A 47 3.44 -18.88 3.65
C SER A 47 3.58 -19.68 4.95
N SER A 48 3.54 -21.02 4.91
CA SER A 48 3.62 -21.92 6.10
C SER A 48 4.76 -21.66 7.10
N PHE A 49 5.83 -20.98 6.70
CA PHE A 49 6.95 -20.65 7.59
C PHE A 49 7.22 -19.14 7.69
N VAL A 50 6.29 -18.31 7.23
CA VAL A 50 6.39 -16.84 7.28
C VAL A 50 5.57 -16.35 8.47
N THR A 51 6.26 -15.81 9.47
CA THR A 51 5.64 -15.22 10.67
C THR A 51 6.45 -14.01 11.14
N GLY A 52 5.80 -13.08 11.86
CA GLY A 52 6.45 -11.87 12.38
C GLY A 52 6.87 -10.84 11.32
N ALA A 53 6.49 -11.05 10.05
CA ALA A 53 6.83 -10.15 8.95
C ALA A 53 5.71 -9.13 8.67
N ILE A 54 6.10 -7.91 8.29
CA ILE A 54 5.19 -6.88 7.78
C ILE A 54 5.40 -6.80 6.27
N LEU A 55 4.38 -7.14 5.49
CA LEU A 55 4.41 -7.01 4.03
C LEU A 55 3.77 -5.69 3.62
N SER A 56 4.60 -4.71 3.26
CA SER A 56 4.12 -3.41 2.79
C SER A 56 3.60 -3.51 1.37
N VAL A 57 2.34 -3.10 1.16
CA VAL A 57 1.74 -2.95 -0.17
C VAL A 57 1.26 -1.50 -0.26
N ASP A 58 2.08 -0.65 -0.85
CA ASP A 58 1.81 0.80 -0.88
C ASP A 58 2.44 1.54 -2.06
N GLY A 59 2.98 0.83 -3.06
CA GLY A 59 3.66 1.44 -4.21
C GLY A 59 5.02 2.07 -3.88
N GLY A 60 5.64 1.68 -2.77
CA GLY A 60 6.95 2.15 -2.31
C GLY A 60 6.89 3.37 -1.38
N PHE A 61 5.70 3.73 -0.89
CA PHE A 61 5.51 4.93 -0.09
C PHE A 61 6.32 4.91 1.21
N THR A 62 6.25 3.80 1.94
CA THR A 62 6.98 3.61 3.21
C THR A 62 8.50 3.56 3.01
N ALA A 63 8.99 3.27 1.80
CA ALA A 63 10.42 3.20 1.54
C ALA A 63 11.09 4.58 1.35
N MET A 64 10.32 5.65 1.15
CA MET A 64 10.84 7.00 0.88
C MET A 64 11.00 7.86 2.14
N THR A 65 10.53 7.40 3.30
CA THR A 65 10.62 8.12 4.57
C THR A 65 11.44 7.29 5.55
N ILE A 66 12.57 7.85 6.02
CA ILE A 66 13.41 7.27 7.08
C ILE A 66 12.92 7.80 8.43
#